data_AF-A0A7V3UVQ0-F1
#
_entry.id   AF-A0A7V3UVQ0-F1
#
_cell.length_a   1.000
_cell.length_b   1.000
_cell.length_c   1.000
_cell.angle_alpha   90.00
_cell.angle_beta   90.00
_cell.angle_gamma   90.00
#
_symmetry.space_group_name_H-M   'P 1'
#
loop_
_entity.id
_entity.type
_entity.pdbx_description
1 polymer ?
#
loop_
_entity_poly.entity_id
_entity_poly.type
_entity_poly.pdbx_seq_one_letter_code
_entity_poly.pdbx_strand_id
1 'polypeptide(L)'
;MKPLFKNYNFDFDSSEKKLLSTMVKQILRQIEGDDRYITEIRIYKSLSEKLASSQSPIKLTKEEVKRLELQLKENAKLLREKIIKSIFFLRWLYKPLLKQYESILSRHFSQKL
;
A
#
# COMPACT_ATOMS: atom_id res chain seq x y z
N MET A 1 2.19 -29.77 3.30
CA MET A 1 1.91 -29.03 4.55
C MET A 1 1.60 -27.58 4.20
N LYS A 2 0.43 -27.05 4.56
CA LYS A 2 0.23 -25.59 4.54
C LYS A 2 1.17 -25.00 5.60
N PRO A 3 2.06 -24.04 5.28
CA PRO A 3 2.95 -23.46 6.29
C PRO A 3 2.09 -22.86 7.42
N LEU A 4 2.32 -23.32 8.65
CA LEU A 4 1.53 -22.96 9.83
C LEU A 4 1.61 -21.46 10.17
N PHE A 5 2.66 -20.77 9.70
CA PHE A 5 2.87 -19.35 9.90
C PHE A 5 3.25 -18.69 8.58
N LYS A 6 2.41 -17.76 8.10
CA LYS A 6 2.76 -16.90 6.98
C LYS A 6 3.83 -15.92 7.48
N ASN A 7 5.00 -15.92 6.85
CA ASN A 7 6.03 -14.95 7.13
C ASN A 7 5.60 -13.59 6.56
N TYR A 8 5.46 -12.59 7.43
CA TYR A 8 5.03 -11.23 7.06
C TYR A 8 6.23 -10.26 7.04
N ASN A 9 7.36 -10.76 6.58
CA ASN A 9 8.57 -9.99 6.32
C ASN A 9 8.59 -9.54 4.86
N PHE A 10 8.75 -8.24 4.65
CA PHE A 10 8.72 -7.63 3.32
C PHE A 10 10.02 -6.88 3.03
N ASP A 11 10.67 -7.22 1.92
CA ASP A 11 11.84 -6.52 1.40
C ASP A 11 11.39 -5.52 0.33
N PHE A 12 10.77 -4.43 0.78
CA PHE A 12 10.39 -3.33 -0.10
C PHE A 12 11.63 -2.55 -0.53
N ASP A 13 11.76 -2.32 -1.84
CA ASP A 13 12.81 -1.43 -2.35
C ASP A 13 12.53 0.05 -1.99
N SER A 14 13.50 0.93 -2.23
CA SER A 14 13.39 2.35 -1.85
C SER A 14 12.23 3.07 -2.56
N SER A 15 11.92 2.69 -3.79
CA SER A 15 10.81 3.27 -4.55
C SER A 15 9.46 2.78 -4.01
N GLU A 16 9.37 1.49 -3.70
CA GLU A 16 8.20 0.87 -3.07
C GLU A 16 7.95 1.48 -1.69
N LYS A 17 8.98 1.62 -0.84
CA LYS A 17 8.86 2.29 0.46
C LYS A 17 8.37 3.72 0.34
N LYS A 18 8.82 4.48 -0.66
CA LYS A 18 8.39 5.87 -0.91
C LYS A 18 6.93 5.94 -1.32
N LEU A 19 6.49 5.07 -2.23
CA LEU A 19 5.09 4.98 -2.66
C LEU A 19 4.17 4.60 -1.48
N LEU A 20 4.53 3.53 -0.76
CA LEU A 20 3.76 3.05 0.39
C LEU A 20 3.68 4.10 1.50
N SER A 21 4.80 4.75 1.82
CA SER A 21 4.83 5.84 2.81
C SER A 21 3.95 7.02 2.40
N THR A 22 3.93 7.35 1.10
CA THR A 22 3.08 8.44 0.59
C THR A 22 1.61 8.08 0.70
N MET A 23 1.24 6.87 0.30
CA MET A 23 -0.12 6.35 0.43
C MET A 23 -0.60 6.32 1.89
N VAL A 24 0.21 5.75 2.80
CA VAL A 24 -0.14 5.66 4.22
C VAL A 24 -0.30 7.04 4.86
N LYS A 25 0.58 8.00 4.53
CA LYS A 25 0.46 9.39 5.00
C LYS A 25 -0.81 10.06 4.48
N GLN A 26 -1.19 9.82 3.23
CA GLN A 26 -2.44 10.36 2.67
C GLN A 26 -3.67 9.80 3.39
N ILE A 27 -3.68 8.49 3.67
CA ILE A 27 -4.77 7.84 4.42
C ILE A 27 -4.86 8.44 5.82
N LEU A 28 -3.74 8.53 6.54
CA LEU A 28 -3.71 9.15 7.88
C LEU A 28 -4.31 10.55 7.86
N ARG A 29 -3.91 11.40 6.91
CA ARG A 29 -4.46 12.77 6.78
C ARG A 29 -5.97 12.81 6.51
N GLN A 30 -6.55 11.78 5.90
CA GLN A 30 -7.99 11.73 5.61
C GLN A 30 -8.82 11.32 6.83
N ILE A 31 -8.25 10.54 7.75
CA ILE A 31 -8.96 9.95 8.89
C ILE A 31 -8.54 10.55 10.24
N GLU A 32 -7.47 11.33 10.28
CA GLU A 32 -6.95 11.95 11.51
C GLU A 32 -7.97 12.93 12.10
N GLY A 33 -8.19 12.82 13.42
CA GLY A 33 -9.15 13.65 14.15
C GLY A 33 -10.58 13.11 14.20
N ASP A 34 -10.86 11.96 13.58
CA ASP A 34 -12.18 11.32 13.63
C ASP A 34 -12.14 10.03 14.48
N ASP A 35 -12.84 10.08 15.62
CA ASP A 35 -12.88 9.01 16.63
C ASP A 35 -13.44 7.69 16.09
N ARG A 36 -14.17 7.71 14.97
CA ARG A 36 -14.67 6.50 14.32
C ARG A 36 -13.55 5.63 13.76
N TYR A 37 -12.37 6.20 13.52
CA TYR A 37 -11.23 5.52 12.89
C TYR A 37 -10.07 5.27 13.85
N ILE A 38 -10.27 5.28 15.17
CA ILE A 38 -9.19 5.08 16.16
C ILE A 38 -8.35 3.83 15.88
N THR A 39 -8.98 2.73 15.50
CA THR A 39 -8.29 1.46 15.20
C THR A 39 -7.45 1.58 13.94
N GLU A 40 -8.02 2.13 12.86
CA GLU A 40 -7.34 2.38 11.59
C GLU A 40 -6.17 3.35 11.76
N ILE A 41 -6.36 4.45 12.49
CA ILE A 41 -5.32 5.43 12.80
C ILE A 41 -4.12 4.73 13.46
N ARG A 42 -4.37 3.87 14.46
CA ARG A 42 -3.30 3.13 15.14
C ARG A 42 -2.54 2.22 14.17
N ILE A 43 -3.24 1.51 13.29
CA ILE A 43 -2.63 0.60 12.32
C ILE A 43 -1.79 1.40 11.31
N TYR A 44 -2.32 2.48 10.75
CA TYR A 44 -1.61 3.28 9.75
C TYR A 44 -0.46 4.09 10.34
N LYS A 45 -0.54 4.52 11.61
CA LYS A 45 0.61 5.09 12.33
C LYS A 45 1.74 4.08 12.46
N SER A 46 1.43 2.84 12.88
CA SER A 46 2.45 1.78 12.95
C SER A 46 3.06 1.43 11.58
N LEU A 47 2.23 1.36 10.52
CA LEU A 47 2.71 1.19 9.15
C LEU A 47 3.65 2.34 8.73
N SER A 48 3.27 3.59 9.03
CA SER A 48 4.08 4.77 8.69
C SER A 48 5.45 4.72 9.36
N GLU A 49 5.52 4.36 10.65
CA GLU A 49 6.78 4.21 11.38
C GLU A 49 7.65 3.09 10.81
N LYS A 50 7.07 1.92 10.56
CA LYS A 50 7.77 0.76 9.99
C LYS A 50 8.33 1.03 8.60
N LEU A 51 7.56 1.71 7.75
CA LEU A 51 7.99 2.09 6.40
C LEU A 51 9.08 3.19 6.41
N ALA A 52 9.07 4.06 7.42
CA ALA A 52 10.11 5.06 7.63
C ALA A 52 11.40 4.47 8.23
N SER A 53 11.33 3.27 8.83
CA SER A 53 12.49 2.61 9.42
C SER A 53 13.52 2.17 8.36
N SER A 54 14.79 2.20 8.73
CA SER A 54 15.90 1.64 7.95
C SER A 54 15.95 0.11 8.00
N GLN A 55 15.02 -0.55 8.70
CA GLN A 55 14.97 -2.00 8.83
C GLN A 55 14.63 -2.67 7.49
N SER A 56 15.37 -3.73 7.14
CA SER A 56 15.03 -4.69 6.09
C SER A 56 15.37 -6.09 6.59
N PRO A 57 14.44 -7.06 6.53
CA PRO A 57 13.07 -6.92 6.06
C PRO A 57 12.17 -6.15 7.03
N ILE A 58 11.16 -5.46 6.50
CA ILE A 58 10.12 -4.83 7.33
C ILE A 58 9.17 -5.92 7.83
N LYS A 59 9.01 -6.01 9.15
CA LYS A 59 8.09 -6.95 9.77
C LYS A 59 6.72 -6.31 9.96
N LEU A 60 5.71 -6.88 9.31
CA LEU A 60 4.33 -6.44 9.43
C LEU A 60 3.49 -7.46 10.21
N THR A 61 2.46 -6.98 10.89
CA THR A 61 1.44 -7.86 11.48
C THR A 61 0.45 -8.32 10.41
N LYS A 62 -0.28 -9.40 10.68
CA LYS A 62 -1.33 -9.89 9.78
C LYS A 62 -2.36 -8.81 9.42
N GLU A 63 -2.76 -7.99 10.40
CA GLU A 63 -3.74 -6.93 10.19
C GLU A 63 -3.17 -5.80 9.33
N GLU A 64 -1.93 -5.38 9.59
CA GLU A 64 -1.23 -4.39 8.77
C GLU A 64 -1.11 -4.84 7.32
N VAL A 65 -0.75 -6.10 7.09
CA VAL A 65 -0.68 -6.69 5.74
C VAL A 65 -2.03 -6.67 5.06
N LYS A 66 -3.09 -7.09 5.76
CA LYS A 66 -4.46 -7.10 5.21
C LYS A 66 -4.91 -5.69 4.82
N ARG A 67 -4.68 -4.69 5.68
CA ARG A 67 -5.06 -3.29 5.42
C ARG A 67 -4.21 -2.67 4.31
N LEU A 68 -2.91 -2.91 4.31
CA LEU A 68 -2.02 -2.42 3.26
C LEU A 68 -2.36 -3.03 1.90
N GLU A 69 -2.61 -4.34 1.84
CA GLU A 69 -3.04 -5.04 0.64
C GLU A 69 -4.37 -4.49 0.10
N LEU A 70 -5.35 -4.29 0.99
CA LEU A 70 -6.66 -3.73 0.61
C LEU A 70 -6.50 -2.35 -0.02
N GLN A 71 -5.76 -1.44 0.63
CA GLN A 71 -5.56 -0.08 0.14
C GLN A 71 -4.77 -0.02 -1.17
N LEU A 72 -3.77 -0.89 -1.34
CA LEU A 72 -3.05 -1.01 -2.61
C LEU A 72 -4.00 -1.40 -3.74
N LYS A 73 -4.91 -2.36 -3.52
CA LYS A 73 -5.89 -2.79 -4.53
C LYS A 73 -6.91 -1.73 -4.85
N GLU A 74 -7.49 -1.10 -3.82
CA GLU A 74 -8.47 -0.03 -3.99
C GLU A 74 -7.86 1.14 -4.77
N ASN A 75 -6.65 1.57 -4.40
CA ASN A 75 -5.95 2.64 -5.11
C ASN A 75 -5.58 2.25 -6.54
N ALA A 76 -5.11 1.02 -6.78
CA ALA A 76 -4.83 0.54 -8.13
C ALA A 76 -6.11 0.53 -9.00
N LYS A 77 -7.23 0.06 -8.45
CA LYS A 77 -8.52 0.02 -9.13
C LYS A 77 -9.02 1.43 -9.46
N LEU A 78 -9.04 2.33 -8.48
CA LEU A 78 -9.46 3.72 -8.68
C LEU A 78 -8.57 4.43 -9.70
N LEU A 79 -7.26 4.20 -9.66
CA LEU A 79 -6.32 4.76 -10.61
C LEU A 79 -6.55 4.21 -12.03
N ARG A 80 -6.81 2.91 -12.17
CA ARG A 80 -7.18 2.29 -13.45
C ARG A 80 -8.46 2.90 -14.02
N GLU A 81 -9.51 3.04 -13.21
CA GLU A 81 -10.77 3.68 -13.62
C GLU A 81 -10.55 5.14 -14.03
N LYS A 82 -9.74 5.89 -13.26
CA LYS A 82 -9.38 7.27 -13.58
C LYS A 82 -8.65 7.36 -14.92
N ILE A 83 -7.71 6.45 -15.19
CA ILE A 83 -6.95 6.39 -16.45
C ILE A 83 -7.88 6.13 -17.65
N ILE A 84 -8.85 5.22 -17.51
CA ILE A 84 -9.82 4.90 -18.57
C ILE A 84 -10.64 6.13 -18.93
N LYS A 85 -11.13 6.86 -17.93
CA LYS A 85 -11.93 8.09 -18.09
C LYS A 85 -11.11 9.34 -18.47
N SER A 86 -9.78 9.25 -18.43
CA SER A 86 -8.89 10.39 -18.63
C SER A 86 -8.46 10.59 -20.08
N ILE A 87 -8.19 11.85 -20.43
CA ILE A 87 -7.53 12.25 -21.68
C ILE A 87 -6.07 11.77 -21.74
N PHE A 88 -5.48 11.81 -22.94
CA PHE A 88 -4.17 11.22 -23.25
C PHE A 88 -3.05 11.62 -22.28
N PHE A 89 -2.92 12.90 -21.93
CA PHE A 89 -1.85 13.38 -21.03
C PHE A 89 -1.95 12.77 -19.62
N LEU A 90 -3.16 12.79 -19.03
CA LEU A 90 -3.40 12.22 -17.71
C LEU A 90 -3.19 10.70 -17.72
N ARG A 91 -3.61 10.03 -18.80
CA ARG A 91 -3.34 8.60 -19.02
C ARG A 91 -1.85 8.31 -19.05
N TRP A 92 -1.05 9.13 -19.74
CA TRP A 92 0.41 8.97 -19.79
C TRP A 92 1.05 9.16 -18.42
N LEU A 93 0.63 10.17 -17.64
CA LEU A 93 1.17 10.44 -16.30
C LEU A 93 0.84 9.35 -15.28
N TYR A 94 -0.39 8.83 -15.28
CA TYR A 94 -0.86 7.87 -14.27
C TYR A 94 -0.49 6.41 -14.57
N LYS A 95 -0.21 6.07 -15.83
CA LYS A 95 0.17 4.70 -16.22
C LYS A 95 1.39 4.17 -15.45
N PRO A 96 2.52 4.91 -15.33
CA PRO A 96 3.67 4.46 -14.54
C PRO A 96 3.33 4.25 -13.06
N LEU A 97 2.49 5.11 -12.49
CA LEU A 97 2.06 4.99 -11.09
C LEU A 97 1.21 3.72 -10.90
N LEU A 98 0.24 3.45 -11.77
CA LEU A 98 -0.56 2.22 -11.74
C LEU A 98 0.35 0.98 -11.80
N LYS A 99 1.33 1.00 -12.69
CA LYS A 99 2.30 -0.10 -12.81
C LYS A 99 3.09 -0.33 -11.51
N GLN A 100 3.42 0.71 -10.74
CA GLN A 100 4.08 0.55 -9.44
C GLN A 100 3.17 -0.16 -8.43
N TYR A 101 1.89 0.24 -8.33
CA TYR A 101 0.92 -0.45 -7.48
C TYR A 101 0.76 -1.93 -7.86
N GLU A 102 0.60 -2.21 -9.16
CA GLU A 102 0.47 -3.59 -9.69
C GLU A 102 1.74 -4.42 -9.45
N SER A 103 2.91 -3.80 -9.58
CA SER A 103 4.21 -4.44 -9.30
C SER A 103 4.33 -4.82 -7.82
N ILE A 104 3.98 -3.93 -6.89
CA ILE A 104 4.02 -4.25 -5.45
C ILE A 104 3.07 -5.41 -5.12
N LEU A 105 1.83 -5.36 -5.64
CA LEU A 105 0.83 -6.39 -5.40
C LEU A 105 1.24 -7.76 -5.94
N SER A 106 1.83 -7.79 -7.14
CA SER A 106 2.32 -9.03 -7.73
C SER A 106 3.55 -9.59 -7.01
N ARG A 107 4.54 -8.76 -6.69
CA ARG A 107 5.80 -9.18 -6.04
C ARG A 107 5.60 -9.63 -4.60
N HIS A 108 4.80 -8.90 -3.82
CA HIS A 108 4.74 -9.08 -2.37
C HIS A 108 3.45 -9.75 -1.87
N PHE A 109 2.36 -9.64 -2.64
CA PHE A 109 1.04 -10.14 -2.22
C PHE A 109 0.53 -11.31 -3.09
N SER A 110 1.32 -11.75 -4.08
CA SER A 110 1.02 -12.90 -4.95
C SER A 110 -0.37 -12.82 -5.61
N GLN A 111 -0.82 -11.61 -5.98
CA GLN A 111 -2.08 -11.41 -6.68
C GLN A 111 -1.82 -10.86 -8.09
N LYS A 112 -2.35 -11.54 -9.11
CA LYS A 112 -2.55 -10.95 -10.45
C LYS A 112 -3.83 -10.11 -10.39
N LEU A 113 -3.70 -8.81 -10.69
CA LEU A 113 -4.82 -7.87 -10.87
C LEU A 113 -5.51 -8.05 -12.23
#